data_AF-A0A2A4X0H0-F1
#
_entry.id   AF-A0A2A4X0H0-F1
#
_cell.length_a   1.000
_cell.length_b   1.000
_cell.length_c   1.000
_cell.angle_alpha   90.00
_cell.angle_beta   90.00
_cell.angle_gamma   90.00
#
_symmetry.space_group_name_H-M   'P 1'
#
loop_
_entity.id
_entity.type
_entity.pdbx_description
1 polymer ?
#
loop_
_entity_poly.entity_id
_entity_poly.type
_entity_poly.pdbx_seq_one_letter_code
_entity_poly.pdbx_strand_id
1 'polypeptide(L)'
;MLSEKGKKEMQELLFELEKVIHDTPLPNTYYGWVDDLDNVMGAMHKKYLPYYERLNDLVVELQRIAKEHMIDIEDELRVTEAMHSSEGYFRQMSYVVSELRGLKSLVL
;
A
#
# COMPACT_ATOMS: atom_id res chain seq x y z
N MET A 1 0.24 2.27 -25.41
CA MET A 1 1.40 2.94 -24.77
C MET A 1 0.96 4.31 -24.26
N LEU A 2 1.37 4.69 -23.05
CA LEU A 2 1.06 5.99 -22.46
C LEU A 2 1.79 7.12 -23.19
N SER A 3 1.17 8.31 -23.27
CA SER A 3 1.85 9.53 -23.68
C SER A 3 2.91 9.94 -22.65
N GLU A 4 3.88 10.77 -23.01
CA GLU A 4 4.90 11.28 -22.06
C GLU A 4 4.27 11.94 -20.82
N LYS A 5 3.18 12.69 -21.02
CA LYS A 5 2.40 13.25 -19.93
C LYS A 5 1.76 12.16 -19.05
N GLY A 6 1.17 11.13 -19.67
CA GLY A 6 0.56 10.00 -18.96
C GLY A 6 1.57 9.16 -18.19
N LYS A 7 2.77 8.96 -18.74
CA LYS A 7 3.89 8.28 -18.03
C LYS A 7 4.30 9.06 -16.80
N LYS A 8 4.46 10.38 -16.91
CA LYS A 8 4.82 11.24 -15.78
C LYS A 8 3.77 11.22 -14.67
N GLU A 9 2.50 11.40 -15.03
CA GLU A 9 1.38 11.34 -14.06
C GLU A 9 1.31 9.96 -13.38
N MET A 10 1.53 8.88 -14.12
CA MET A 10 1.56 7.53 -13.55
C MET A 10 2.75 7.35 -12.59
N GLN A 11 3.93 7.89 -12.92
CA GLN A 11 5.09 7.84 -12.03
C GLN A 11 4.85 8.59 -10.72
N GLU A 12 4.19 9.76 -10.78
CA GLU A 12 3.81 10.53 -9.59
C GLU A 12 2.89 9.70 -8.68
N LEU A 13 1.85 9.06 -9.24
CA LEU A 13 0.95 8.20 -8.46
C LEU A 13 1.66 6.97 -7.87
N LEU A 14 2.55 6.33 -8.62
CA LEU A 14 3.35 5.21 -8.11
C LEU A 14 4.34 5.64 -7.01
N PHE A 15 4.82 6.88 -7.05
CA PHE A 15 5.67 7.46 -6.00
C PHE A 15 4.86 7.78 -4.75
N GLU A 16 3.69 8.40 -4.91
CA GLU A 16 2.77 8.68 -3.80
C GLU A 16 2.33 7.39 -3.10
N LEU A 17 1.96 6.35 -3.86
CA LEU A 17 1.58 5.06 -3.29
C LEU A 17 2.72 4.42 -2.48
N GLU A 18 3.95 4.42 -3.02
CA GLU A 18 5.12 3.90 -2.28
C GLU A 18 5.36 4.70 -0.98
N LYS A 19 5.18 6.03 -1.02
CA LYS A 19 5.32 6.87 0.18
C LYS A 19 4.28 6.53 1.24
N VAL A 20 3.00 6.40 0.88
CA VAL A 20 1.93 6.04 1.82
C VAL A 20 2.19 4.66 2.43
N ILE A 21 2.58 3.67 1.62
CA ILE A 21 2.88 2.32 2.10
C ILE A 21 4.06 2.30 3.09
N HIS A 22 5.09 3.12 2.86
CA HIS A 22 6.22 3.21 3.78
C HIS A 22 5.90 3.92 5.09
N ASP A 23 4.90 4.81 5.10
CA ASP A 23 4.43 5.49 6.30
C ASP A 23 3.49 4.56 7.09
N THR A 24 4.10 3.55 7.72
CA THR A 24 3.39 2.48 8.43
C THR A 24 2.40 3.06 9.45
N PRO A 25 1.11 2.71 9.38
CA PRO A 25 0.11 3.32 10.24
C PRO A 25 0.30 2.93 11.70
N LEU A 26 -0.01 3.87 12.59
CA LEU A 26 -0.22 3.63 14.02
C LEU A 26 -1.73 3.42 14.26
N PRO A 27 -2.14 2.82 15.38
CA PRO A 27 -3.56 2.54 15.64
C PRO A 27 -4.46 3.79 15.53
N ASN A 28 -3.97 4.93 16.01
CA ASN A 28 -4.68 6.21 15.96
C ASN A 28 -4.66 6.91 14.59
N THR A 29 -3.82 6.45 13.65
CA THR A 29 -3.72 7.01 12.28
C THR A 29 -4.16 6.04 11.19
N TYR A 30 -4.49 4.79 11.55
CA TYR A 30 -4.86 3.72 10.61
C TYR A 30 -5.92 4.14 9.59
N TYR A 31 -7.04 4.71 10.03
CA TYR A 31 -8.11 5.09 9.10
C TYR A 31 -7.70 6.21 8.14
N GLY A 32 -6.89 7.17 8.59
CA GLY A 32 -6.34 8.20 7.70
C GLY A 32 -5.37 7.62 6.68
N TRP A 33 -4.56 6.64 7.08
CA TRP A 33 -3.68 5.92 6.15
C TRP A 33 -4.45 5.10 5.11
N VAL A 34 -5.57 4.47 5.50
CA VAL A 34 -6.47 3.78 4.56
C VAL A 34 -7.06 4.77 3.56
N ASP A 35 -7.55 5.93 4.02
CA ASP A 35 -8.10 6.97 3.15
C ASP A 35 -7.04 7.47 2.14
N ASP A 36 -5.79 7.65 2.58
CA ASP A 36 -4.68 8.05 1.71
C ASP A 36 -4.37 6.99 0.63
N LEU A 37 -4.37 5.70 0.99
CA LEU A 37 -4.22 4.61 0.01
C LEU A 37 -5.36 4.61 -1.01
N ASP A 38 -6.60 4.70 -0.54
CA ASP A 38 -7.80 4.67 -1.39
C ASP A 38 -7.85 5.87 -2.33
N ASN A 39 -7.37 7.03 -1.89
CA ASN A 39 -7.26 8.23 -2.72
C ASN A 39 -6.29 8.01 -3.90
N VAL A 40 -5.10 7.48 -3.64
CA VAL A 40 -4.09 7.23 -4.68
C VAL A 40 -4.55 6.12 -5.63
N MET A 41 -5.10 5.03 -5.08
CA MET A 41 -5.63 3.91 -5.88
C MET A 41 -6.86 4.32 -6.71
N GLY A 42 -7.72 5.17 -6.17
CA GLY A 42 -8.86 5.75 -6.89
C GLY A 42 -8.43 6.64 -8.06
N ALA A 43 -7.33 7.39 -7.90
CA ALA A 43 -6.74 8.17 -8.99
C ALA A 43 -6.15 7.26 -10.09
N MET A 44 -5.49 6.16 -9.71
CA MET A 44 -4.99 5.15 -10.66
C MET A 44 -6.14 4.47 -11.40
N HIS A 45 -7.20 4.04 -10.70
CA HIS A 45 -8.35 3.38 -11.30
C HIS A 45 -8.97 4.19 -12.44
N LYS A 46 -9.16 5.50 -12.23
CA LYS A 46 -9.79 6.41 -13.21
C LYS A 46 -8.98 6.57 -14.51
N LYS A 47 -7.66 6.43 -14.46
CA LYS A 47 -6.76 6.83 -15.56
C LYS A 47 -5.95 5.67 -16.14
N TYR A 48 -5.67 4.63 -15.36
CA TYR A 48 -4.65 3.62 -15.62
C TYR A 48 -5.14 2.21 -15.23
N LEU A 49 -6.37 1.85 -15.61
CA LEU A 49 -7.05 0.60 -15.23
C LEU A 49 -6.15 -0.67 -15.29
N PRO A 50 -5.40 -0.95 -16.38
CA PRO A 50 -4.57 -2.15 -16.44
C PRO A 50 -3.45 -2.22 -15.39
N TYR A 51 -2.96 -1.07 -14.94
CA TYR A 51 -1.93 -0.99 -13.90
C TYR A 51 -2.55 -1.01 -12.51
N TYR A 52 -3.75 -0.44 -12.36
CA TYR A 52 -4.55 -0.48 -11.14
C TYR A 52 -4.88 -1.92 -10.74
N GLU A 53 -5.37 -2.76 -11.66
CA GLU A 53 -5.77 -4.15 -11.35
C GLU A 53 -4.62 -4.95 -10.73
N ARG A 54 -3.40 -4.77 -11.25
CA ARG A 54 -2.20 -5.46 -10.71
C ARG A 54 -1.85 -5.02 -9.29
N LEU A 55 -2.15 -3.79 -8.92
CA LEU A 55 -1.85 -3.23 -7.60
C LEU A 55 -2.98 -3.40 -6.59
N ASN A 56 -4.22 -3.43 -7.06
CA ASN A 56 -5.40 -3.39 -6.20
C ASN A 56 -5.43 -4.55 -5.21
N ASP A 57 -5.22 -5.78 -5.68
CA ASP A 57 -5.27 -6.96 -4.81
C ASP A 57 -4.18 -6.91 -3.73
N LEU A 58 -3.01 -6.35 -4.06
CA LEU A 58 -1.88 -6.21 -3.14
C LEU A 58 -2.15 -5.15 -2.07
N VAL A 59 -2.74 -4.01 -2.47
CA VAL A 59 -3.08 -2.92 -1.54
C VAL A 59 -4.23 -3.32 -0.63
N VAL A 60 -5.25 -4.00 -1.14
CA VAL A 60 -6.36 -4.55 -0.34
C VAL A 60 -5.83 -5.55 0.69
N GLU A 61 -4.93 -6.44 0.29
CA GLU A 61 -4.31 -7.40 1.20
C GLU A 61 -3.44 -6.72 2.26
N LEU A 62 -2.69 -5.67 1.88
CA LEU A 62 -1.91 -4.86 2.82
C LEU A 62 -2.82 -4.18 3.85
N GLN A 63 -3.95 -3.60 3.43
CA GLN A 63 -4.94 -2.99 4.31
C GLN A 63 -5.53 -4.04 5.27
N ARG A 64 -5.88 -5.24 4.78
CA ARG A 64 -6.39 -6.34 5.61
C ARG A 64 -5.38 -6.73 6.71
N ILE A 65 -4.13 -6.96 6.33
CA ILE A 65 -3.06 -7.32 7.28
C ILE A 65 -2.81 -6.18 8.27
N ALA A 66 -2.70 -4.94 7.78
CA ALA A 66 -2.56 -3.77 8.66
C ALA A 66 -3.69 -3.69 9.68
N LYS A 67 -4.95 -3.88 9.26
CA LYS A 67 -6.11 -3.88 10.14
C LYS A 67 -6.03 -4.94 11.22
N GLU A 68 -5.66 -6.17 10.85
CA GLU A 68 -5.50 -7.29 11.79
C GLU A 68 -4.45 -6.98 12.85
N HIS A 69 -3.44 -6.18 12.51
CA HIS A 69 -2.34 -5.84 13.42
C HIS A 69 -2.65 -4.62 14.29
N MET A 70 -3.53 -3.73 13.83
CA MET A 70 -3.97 -2.55 14.59
C MET A 70 -5.04 -2.88 15.64
N ILE A 71 -5.82 -3.94 15.43
CA ILE A 71 -6.91 -4.34 16.34
C ILE A 71 -6.40 -5.06 17.62
N ASP A 72 -5.15 -5.53 17.64
CA ASP A 72 -4.60 -6.33 18.76
C ASP A 72 -3.98 -5.51 19.92
N ILE A 73 -4.09 -4.17 19.93
CA ILE A 73 -3.38 -3.31 20.93
C ILE A 73 -4.31 -2.86 22.08
N GLU A 74 -5.49 -3.46 22.26
CA GLU A 74 -6.32 -3.24 23.46
C GLU A 74 -6.06 -4.27 24.58
N ASP A 75 -5.29 -5.33 24.34
CA ASP A 75 -4.99 -6.37 25.32
C ASP A 75 -3.48 -6.38 25.65
N GLU A 76 -3.09 -5.91 26.84
CA GLU A 76 -1.70 -5.76 27.34
C GLU A 76 -0.85 -7.06 27.31
N LEU A 77 -1.41 -8.20 26.88
CA LEU A 77 -0.92 -9.51 27.26
C LEU A 77 -0.04 -10.24 26.25
N ARG A 78 0.22 -9.73 25.03
CA ARG A 78 0.93 -10.55 24.03
C ARG A 78 1.93 -9.80 23.16
N VAL A 79 3.00 -9.34 23.79
CA VAL A 79 4.22 -8.82 23.12
C VAL A 79 4.74 -9.77 22.01
N THR A 80 4.66 -11.09 22.21
CA THR A 80 5.09 -12.09 21.21
C THR A 80 4.14 -12.16 20.00
N GLU A 81 2.82 -12.00 20.19
CA GLU A 81 1.87 -11.97 19.08
C GLU A 81 1.96 -10.66 18.31
N ALA A 82 2.18 -9.53 19.00
CA ALA A 82 2.50 -8.25 18.37
C ALA A 82 3.79 -8.30 17.53
N MET A 83 4.81 -9.06 17.95
CA MET A 83 6.05 -9.26 17.18
C MET A 83 5.85 -10.12 15.93
N HIS A 84 5.13 -11.25 16.02
CA HIS A 84 4.84 -12.11 14.86
C HIS A 84 3.88 -11.45 13.86
N SER A 85 2.92 -10.69 14.40
CA SER A 85 2.05 -9.77 13.65
C SER A 85 2.94 -8.80 12.86
N SER A 86 3.81 -8.03 13.53
CA SER A 86 4.72 -7.10 12.85
C SER A 86 5.51 -7.72 11.68
N GLU A 87 6.01 -8.95 11.81
CA GLU A 87 6.72 -9.65 10.72
C GLU A 87 5.83 -9.91 9.49
N GLY A 88 4.57 -10.32 9.69
CA GLY A 88 3.60 -10.55 8.62
C GLY A 88 3.31 -9.27 7.83
N TYR A 89 3.06 -8.16 8.53
CA TYR A 89 2.90 -6.85 7.92
C TYR A 89 4.13 -6.40 7.13
N PHE A 90 5.33 -6.45 7.72
CA PHE A 90 6.54 -6.02 7.01
C PHE A 90 6.85 -6.88 5.78
N ARG A 91 6.52 -8.18 5.84
CA ARG A 91 6.65 -9.08 4.69
C ARG A 91 5.69 -8.70 3.56
N GLN A 92 4.42 -8.44 3.87
CA GLN A 92 3.46 -8.01 2.85
C GLN A 92 3.83 -6.64 2.28
N MET A 93 4.18 -5.67 3.13
CA MET A 93 4.66 -4.35 2.71
C MET A 93 5.84 -4.47 1.73
N SER A 94 6.82 -5.33 2.04
CA SER A 94 7.97 -5.58 1.16
C SER A 94 7.56 -6.14 -0.20
N TYR A 95 6.55 -7.01 -0.23
CA TYR A 95 6.02 -7.57 -1.47
C TYR A 95 5.31 -6.51 -2.33
N VAL A 96 4.45 -5.68 -1.72
CA VAL A 96 3.79 -4.57 -2.42
C VAL A 96 4.81 -3.57 -2.98
N VAL A 97 5.85 -3.23 -2.21
CA VAL A 97 6.94 -2.35 -2.67
C VAL A 97 7.71 -2.97 -3.83
N SER A 98 7.94 -4.29 -3.82
CA SER A 98 8.58 -4.99 -4.94
C SER A 98 7.75 -4.91 -6.22
N GLU A 99 6.44 -5.15 -6.13
CA GLU A 99 5.52 -5.04 -7.27
C GLU A 99 5.42 -3.60 -7.79
N LEU A 100 5.43 -2.60 -6.90
CA LEU A 100 5.52 -1.18 -7.29
C LEU A 100 6.80 -0.87 -8.07
N ARG A 101 7.95 -1.39 -7.62
CA ARG A 101 9.23 -1.22 -8.34
C ARG A 101 9.21 -1.90 -9.71
N GLY A 102 8.61 -3.07 -9.81
CA GLY A 102 8.40 -3.77 -11.08
C GLY A 102 7.49 -3.01 -12.03
N LEU A 103 6.44 -2.35 -11.53
CA LEU A 103 5.59 -1.49 -12.35
C LEU A 103 6.30 -0.20 -12.78
N LYS A 104 7.06 0.42 -11.89
CA LYS A 104 7.89 1.59 -12.22
C LYS A 104 8.87 1.29 -13.36
N SER A 105 9.48 0.11 -13.37
CA SER A 105 10.42 -0.28 -14.44
C SER A 105 9.76 -0.60 -15.78
N LEU A 106 8.48 -0.98 -15.80
CA LEU A 106 7.71 -1.23 -17.03
C LEU A 106 7.10 0.04 -17.65
N VAL A 107 6.97 1.11 -16.86
CA VAL A 107 6.47 2.42 -17.32
C VAL A 107 7.61 3.29 -17.89
N LEU A 108 8.86 3.03 -17.47
CA LEU A 108 10.10 3.60 -18.02
C LEU A 108 10.49 2.94 -19.35
#